data_AF-A6DP88-F1
#
_entry.id   AF-A6DP88-F1
#
_cell.length_a   1.000
_cell.length_b   1.000
_cell.length_c   1.000
_cell.angle_alpha   90.00
_cell.angle_beta   90.00
_cell.angle_gamma   90.00
#
_symmetry.space_group_name_H-M   'P 1'
#
loop_
_entity.id
_entity.type
_entity.pdbx_description
1 polymer ?
#
loop_
_entity_poly.entity_id
_entity_poly.type
_entity_poly.pdbx_seq_one_letter_code
_entity_poly.pdbx_strand_id
1 'polypeptide(L)'
;MSLAKFKASFLHTSQVTCIVTSLYAFLSETPQWQLFLFVYFACFFTYNIERVYQNSPEDQVNHPERWSFLRKHQGFIQKLCITSLICCLGLSFFLTKRQWLILILASIPTLLYLSPKIYFYKKRLKELFLAKEFSIAFSWALITAVLPFLQFNALFFISCFILALINVIFCDDLDKLGDSKQKIKTIANTSQKNTPIAIGLCILLSVTFFFINMKGFSLAYIHLLIAQYFRANSTQYDLALIWPIIAPF
;
A
#
# COMPACT_ATOMS: atom_id res chain seq x y z
N MET A 1 -21.16 -8.32 -16.68
CA MET A 1 -19.79 -8.15 -16.17
C MET A 1 -19.85 -7.12 -15.05
N SER A 2 -19.76 -7.47 -13.76
CA SER A 2 -19.84 -6.42 -12.74
C SER A 2 -18.44 -5.81 -12.55
N LEU A 3 -18.35 -4.52 -12.89
CA LEU A 3 -17.19 -3.64 -12.68
C LEU A 3 -16.71 -3.66 -11.22
N ALA A 4 -17.57 -4.09 -10.29
CA ALA A 4 -17.32 -4.18 -8.86
C ALA A 4 -16.11 -5.07 -8.49
N LYS A 5 -15.85 -6.16 -9.24
CA LYS A 5 -14.82 -7.15 -8.89
C LYS A 5 -13.38 -6.73 -9.20
N PHE A 6 -13.21 -5.80 -10.14
CA PHE A 6 -11.91 -5.23 -10.52
C PHE A 6 -11.49 -4.05 -9.62
N LYS A 7 -12.45 -3.46 -8.90
CA LYS A 7 -12.25 -2.22 -8.12
C LYS A 7 -11.17 -2.35 -7.06
N ALA A 8 -11.03 -3.48 -6.37
CA ALA A 8 -10.15 -3.58 -5.20
C ALA A 8 -8.67 -3.27 -5.51
N SER A 9 -8.10 -3.86 -6.57
CA SER A 9 -6.69 -3.60 -6.91
C SER A 9 -6.48 -2.18 -7.47
N PHE A 10 -7.45 -1.66 -8.23
CA PHE A 10 -7.44 -0.28 -8.72
C PHE A 10 -7.56 0.73 -7.58
N LEU A 11 -8.37 0.41 -6.56
CA LEU A 11 -8.64 1.26 -5.41
C LEU A 11 -7.40 1.44 -4.53
N HIS A 12 -6.62 0.37 -4.32
CA HIS A 12 -5.35 0.49 -3.60
C HIS A 12 -4.33 1.34 -4.34
N THR A 13 -4.21 1.16 -5.66
CA THR A 13 -3.30 1.96 -6.48
C THR A 13 -3.73 3.42 -6.57
N SER A 14 -5.04 3.68 -6.65
CA SER A 14 -5.57 5.04 -6.72
C SER A 14 -5.45 5.76 -5.38
N GLN A 15 -5.70 5.09 -4.25
CA GLN A 15 -5.52 5.67 -2.91
C GLN A 15 -4.12 6.23 -2.72
N VAL A 16 -3.11 5.50 -3.20
CA VAL A 16 -1.70 5.87 -3.07
C VAL A 16 -1.37 7.09 -3.90
N THR A 17 -1.77 7.09 -5.17
CA THR A 17 -1.57 8.23 -6.05
C THR A 17 -2.31 9.46 -5.52
N CYS A 18 -3.52 9.29 -4.97
CA CYS A 18 -4.24 10.38 -4.30
C CYS A 18 -3.46 10.93 -3.11
N ILE A 19 -2.94 10.09 -2.22
CA ILE A 19 -2.15 10.55 -1.05
C ILE A 19 -0.92 11.34 -1.52
N VAL A 20 -0.15 10.80 -2.47
CA VAL A 20 1.04 11.49 -3.00
C VAL A 20 0.67 12.78 -3.71
N THR A 21 -0.43 12.81 -4.47
CA THR A 21 -0.91 14.01 -5.17
C THR A 21 -1.36 15.08 -4.19
N SER A 22 -2.14 14.72 -3.16
CA SER A 22 -2.59 15.65 -2.12
C SER A 22 -1.43 16.22 -1.30
N LEU A 23 -0.36 15.45 -1.10
CA LEU A 23 0.86 15.92 -0.45
C LEU A 23 1.59 17.00 -1.26
N TYR A 24 1.71 16.81 -2.57
CA TYR A 24 2.31 17.83 -3.46
C TYR A 24 1.44 19.07 -3.62
N ALA A 25 0.12 18.88 -3.79
CA ALA A 25 -0.83 19.99 -3.90
C ALA A 25 -0.82 20.87 -2.65
N PHE A 26 -0.68 20.26 -1.48
CA PHE A 26 -0.57 20.97 -0.21
C PHE A 26 0.68 21.87 -0.10
N LEU A 27 1.78 21.46 -0.72
CA LEU A 27 3.04 22.21 -0.66
C LEU A 27 3.11 23.37 -1.65
N SER A 28 2.04 23.63 -2.42
CA SER A 28 2.02 24.63 -3.49
C SER A 28 3.11 24.43 -4.54
N GLU A 29 3.69 23.22 -4.62
CA GLU A 29 4.61 22.86 -5.69
C GLU A 29 3.80 22.50 -6.95
N THR A 30 4.37 22.82 -8.12
CA THR A 30 3.75 22.42 -9.37
C THR A 30 3.66 20.89 -9.43
N PRO A 31 2.47 20.32 -9.66
CA PRO A 31 2.29 18.88 -9.67
C PRO A 31 3.21 18.23 -10.72
N GLN A 32 4.09 17.34 -10.27
CA GLN A 32 4.97 16.57 -11.14
C GLN A 32 4.25 15.33 -11.64
N TRP A 33 3.43 15.50 -12.67
CA TRP A 33 2.58 14.44 -13.24
C TRP A 33 3.35 13.17 -13.59
N GLN A 34 4.60 13.29 -14.04
CA GLN A 34 5.47 12.17 -14.38
C GLN A 34 5.75 11.29 -13.16
N LEU A 35 5.98 11.90 -12.00
CA LEU A 35 6.21 11.20 -10.75
C LEU A 35 4.94 10.50 -10.26
N PHE A 36 3.77 11.15 -10.36
CA PHE A 36 2.51 10.54 -9.94
C PHE A 36 2.13 9.35 -10.80
N LEU A 37 2.28 9.48 -12.12
CA LEU A 37 2.08 8.37 -13.05
C LEU A 37 3.09 7.25 -12.78
N PHE A 38 4.35 7.59 -12.49
CA PHE A 38 5.35 6.58 -12.14
C PHE A 38 4.93 5.79 -10.89
N VAL A 39 4.56 6.49 -9.81
CA VAL A 39 4.13 5.84 -8.56
C VAL A 39 2.87 5.00 -8.79
N TYR A 40 1.91 5.51 -9.57
CA TYR A 40 0.71 4.77 -9.94
C TYR A 40 1.03 3.45 -10.65
N PHE A 41 1.82 3.50 -11.73
CA PHE A 41 2.19 2.30 -12.49
C PHE A 41 3.07 1.35 -11.68
N ALA A 42 3.97 1.88 -10.84
CA ALA A 42 4.82 1.08 -9.96
C ALA A 42 3.97 0.32 -8.93
N CYS A 43 3.03 1.00 -8.27
CA CYS A 43 2.08 0.35 -7.36
C CYS A 43 1.22 -0.67 -8.11
N PHE A 44 0.68 -0.33 -9.27
CA PHE A 44 -0.12 -1.27 -10.06
C PHE A 44 0.67 -2.54 -10.37
N PHE A 45 1.91 -2.38 -10.82
CA PHE A 45 2.80 -3.49 -11.10
C PHE A 45 3.04 -4.33 -9.85
N THR A 46 3.49 -3.73 -8.73
CA THR A 46 3.86 -4.49 -7.52
C THR A 46 2.68 -5.24 -6.90
N TYR A 47 1.49 -4.64 -6.88
CA TYR A 47 0.28 -5.30 -6.35
C TYR A 47 -0.23 -6.45 -7.22
N ASN A 48 -0.02 -6.40 -8.54
CA ASN A 48 -0.56 -7.42 -9.45
C ASN A 48 0.46 -8.49 -9.82
N ILE A 49 1.75 -8.16 -9.87
CA ILE A 49 2.79 -9.09 -10.32
C ILE A 49 2.88 -10.32 -9.41
N GLU A 50 2.82 -10.14 -8.09
CA GLU A 50 2.85 -11.26 -7.14
C GLU A 50 1.68 -12.21 -7.38
N ARG A 51 0.45 -11.67 -7.47
CA ARG A 51 -0.76 -12.47 -7.58
C ARG A 51 -0.84 -13.22 -8.91
N VAL A 52 -0.35 -12.60 -9.97
CA VAL A 52 -0.37 -13.17 -11.33
C VAL A 52 0.69 -14.25 -11.53
N TYR A 53 1.88 -14.09 -10.95
CA TYR A 53 3.00 -15.02 -11.15
C TYR A 53 3.15 -16.05 -10.02
N GLN A 54 2.76 -15.71 -8.78
CA GLN A 54 2.86 -16.60 -7.62
C GLN A 54 1.51 -17.17 -7.16
N ASN A 55 0.41 -16.85 -7.85
CA ASN A 55 -0.96 -17.33 -7.60
C ASN A 55 -1.56 -16.99 -6.22
N SER A 56 -0.79 -16.38 -5.31
CA SER A 56 -1.18 -15.94 -3.96
C SER A 56 -2.26 -16.83 -3.32
N PRO A 57 -1.93 -18.08 -2.92
CA PRO A 57 -2.91 -19.05 -2.44
C PRO A 57 -3.68 -18.58 -1.20
N GLU A 58 -3.12 -17.68 -0.40
CA GLU A 58 -3.80 -16.96 0.68
C GLU A 58 -5.08 -16.22 0.20
N ASP A 59 -5.06 -15.67 -1.02
CA ASP A 59 -6.20 -14.96 -1.61
C ASP A 59 -7.38 -15.88 -1.91
N GLN A 60 -7.17 -17.21 -2.07
CA GLN A 60 -8.28 -18.16 -2.24
C GLN A 60 -9.21 -18.17 -1.04
N VAL A 61 -8.65 -17.90 0.15
CA VAL A 61 -9.37 -17.94 1.42
C VAL A 61 -9.86 -16.55 1.77
N ASN A 62 -8.97 -15.56 1.71
CA ASN A 62 -9.28 -14.20 2.17
C ASN A 62 -10.13 -13.44 1.14
N HIS A 63 -9.90 -13.65 -0.15
CA HIS A 63 -10.51 -12.86 -1.23
C HIS A 63 -10.89 -13.76 -2.44
N PRO A 64 -11.78 -14.75 -2.27
CA PRO A 64 -12.08 -15.76 -3.29
C PRO A 64 -12.60 -15.15 -4.61
N GLU A 65 -13.32 -14.03 -4.54
CA GLU A 65 -13.77 -13.30 -5.72
C GLU A 65 -12.61 -12.69 -6.51
N ARG A 66 -11.65 -12.05 -5.83
CA ARG A 66 -10.44 -11.47 -6.46
C ARG A 66 -9.62 -12.58 -7.08
N TRP A 67 -9.44 -13.69 -6.36
CA TRP A 67 -8.67 -14.83 -6.84
C TRP A 67 -9.26 -15.41 -8.12
N SER A 68 -10.57 -15.70 -8.13
CA SER A 68 -11.25 -16.25 -9.32
C SER A 68 -11.19 -15.29 -10.52
N PHE A 69 -11.33 -13.98 -10.30
CA PHE A 69 -11.18 -12.99 -11.36
C PHE A 69 -9.77 -12.98 -11.95
N LEU A 70 -8.74 -12.95 -11.10
CA LEU A 70 -7.34 -12.94 -11.55
C LEU A 70 -7.00 -14.20 -12.35
N ARG A 71 -7.52 -15.37 -11.94
CA ARG A 71 -7.35 -16.63 -12.68
C ARG A 71 -8.04 -16.60 -14.04
N LYS A 72 -9.26 -16.06 -14.11
CA LYS A 72 -10.02 -15.95 -15.36
C LYS A 72 -9.37 -14.98 -16.35
N HIS A 73 -8.75 -13.91 -15.86
CA HIS A 73 -8.20 -12.82 -16.68
C HIS A 73 -6.67 -12.71 -16.62
N GLN A 74 -5.98 -13.79 -16.24
CA GLN A 74 -4.54 -13.78 -15.97
C GLN A 74 -3.72 -13.18 -17.12
N GLY A 75 -3.96 -13.62 -18.36
CA GLY A 75 -3.23 -13.10 -19.52
C GLY A 75 -3.46 -11.61 -19.79
N PHE A 76 -4.65 -11.09 -19.47
CA PHE A 76 -4.92 -9.65 -19.58
C PHE A 76 -4.18 -8.87 -18.50
N ILE A 77 -4.23 -9.32 -17.24
CA ILE A 77 -3.50 -8.67 -16.14
C ILE A 77 -1.99 -8.73 -16.35
N GLN A 78 -1.46 -9.84 -16.89
CA GLN A 78 -0.03 -9.94 -17.28
C GLN A 78 0.37 -8.85 -18.26
N LYS A 79 -0.44 -8.64 -19.31
CA LYS A 79 -0.20 -7.55 -20.28
C LYS A 79 -0.22 -6.19 -19.59
N LEU A 80 -1.18 -5.94 -18.69
CA LEU A 80 -1.22 -4.70 -17.92
C LEU A 80 0.02 -4.53 -17.03
N CYS A 81 0.50 -5.57 -16.36
CA CYS A 81 1.74 -5.50 -15.59
C CYS A 81 2.94 -5.14 -16.47
N ILE A 82 3.06 -5.77 -17.65
CA ILE A 82 4.13 -5.47 -18.60
C ILE A 82 4.02 -4.02 -19.09
N THR A 83 2.82 -3.56 -19.45
CA THR A 83 2.58 -2.16 -19.83
C THR A 83 2.96 -1.21 -18.71
N SER A 84 2.55 -1.47 -17.47
CA SER A 84 2.91 -0.65 -16.31
C SER A 84 4.42 -0.60 -16.10
N LEU A 85 5.13 -1.72 -16.28
CA LEU A 85 6.60 -1.74 -16.20
C LEU A 85 7.23 -0.86 -17.28
N ILE A 86 6.77 -0.97 -18.53
CA ILE A 86 7.25 -0.13 -19.65
C ILE A 86 6.97 1.35 -19.36
N CYS A 87 5.77 1.68 -18.87
CA CYS A 87 5.42 3.04 -18.47
C CYS A 87 6.32 3.56 -17.35
N CYS A 88 6.61 2.75 -16.32
CA CYS A 88 7.57 3.12 -15.28
C CYS A 88 8.94 3.43 -15.87
N LEU A 89 9.48 2.55 -16.73
CA LEU A 89 10.78 2.77 -17.38
C LEU A 89 10.78 4.05 -18.23
N GLY A 90 9.73 4.28 -19.02
CA GLY A 90 9.61 5.51 -19.82
C GLY A 90 9.52 6.77 -18.95
N LEU A 91 8.72 6.75 -17.89
CA LEU A 91 8.56 7.89 -16.97
C LEU A 91 9.82 8.16 -16.15
N SER A 92 10.62 7.12 -15.90
CA SER A 92 11.84 7.22 -15.11
C SER A 92 12.89 8.16 -15.72
N PHE A 93 12.90 8.35 -17.05
CA PHE A 93 13.77 9.30 -17.73
C PHE A 93 13.49 10.77 -17.37
N PHE A 94 12.29 11.06 -16.88
CA PHE A 94 11.88 12.42 -16.47
C PHE A 94 12.11 12.69 -14.99
N LEU A 95 12.61 11.71 -14.24
CA LEU A 95 12.84 11.84 -12.80
C LEU A 95 14.25 12.38 -12.52
N THR A 96 14.34 13.22 -11.50
CA THR A 96 15.63 13.73 -11.02
C THR A 96 16.45 12.62 -10.36
N LYS A 97 17.78 12.80 -10.29
CA LYS A 97 18.69 11.85 -9.62
C LYS A 97 18.29 11.56 -8.17
N ARG A 98 17.79 12.57 -7.45
CA ARG A 98 17.34 12.42 -6.05
C ARG A 98 16.08 11.55 -5.95
N GLN A 99 15.10 11.78 -6.81
CA GLN A 99 13.89 10.96 -6.88
C GLN A 99 14.22 9.51 -7.20
N TRP A 100 15.12 9.29 -8.16
CA TRP A 100 15.64 7.97 -8.50
C TRP A 100 16.25 7.25 -7.29
N LEU A 101 17.11 7.92 -6.53
CA LEU A 101 17.74 7.33 -5.35
C LEU A 101 16.69 6.89 -4.31
N ILE A 102 15.71 7.76 -4.03
CA ILE A 102 14.63 7.46 -3.08
C ILE A 102 13.79 6.28 -3.57
N LEU A 103 13.45 6.25 -4.87
CA LEU A 103 12.66 5.16 -5.47
C LEU A 103 13.43 3.83 -5.45
N ILE A 104 14.73 3.85 -5.72
CA ILE A 104 15.58 2.66 -5.61
C ILE A 104 15.56 2.14 -4.17
N LEU A 105 15.80 3.02 -3.18
CA LEU A 105 15.77 2.65 -1.77
C LEU A 105 14.40 2.10 -1.34
N ALA A 106 13.30 2.69 -1.80
CA ALA A 106 11.95 2.20 -1.55
C ALA A 106 11.63 0.88 -2.30
N SER A 107 12.29 0.64 -3.44
CA SER A 107 12.08 -0.58 -4.21
C SER A 107 12.79 -1.80 -3.63
N ILE A 108 13.93 -1.65 -2.95
CA ILE A 108 14.70 -2.77 -2.40
C ILE A 108 13.84 -3.68 -1.50
N PRO A 109 13.14 -3.19 -0.46
CA PRO A 109 12.29 -4.03 0.38
C PRO A 109 11.16 -4.67 -0.42
N THR A 110 10.58 -3.93 -1.37
CA THR A 110 9.49 -4.42 -2.22
C THR A 110 9.96 -5.55 -3.14
N LEU A 111 11.14 -5.43 -3.75
CA LEU A 111 11.72 -6.47 -4.61
C LEU A 111 12.13 -7.70 -3.80
N LEU A 112 12.68 -7.50 -2.60
CA LEU A 112 12.99 -8.60 -1.68
C LEU A 112 11.72 -9.34 -1.25
N TYR A 113 10.62 -8.60 -1.01
CA TYR A 113 9.31 -9.16 -0.74
C TYR A 113 8.75 -9.96 -1.93
N LEU A 114 8.86 -9.41 -3.15
CA LEU A 114 8.34 -10.03 -4.37
C LEU A 114 9.17 -11.21 -4.87
N SER A 115 10.43 -11.36 -4.43
CA SER A 115 11.31 -12.36 -5.00
C SER A 115 10.97 -13.78 -4.52
N PRO A 116 10.54 -14.69 -5.42
CA PRO A 116 10.23 -16.07 -5.04
C PRO A 116 11.50 -16.90 -4.73
N LYS A 117 12.68 -16.40 -5.10
CA LYS A 117 13.97 -17.13 -5.02
C LYS A 117 14.93 -16.59 -3.97
N ILE A 118 14.65 -15.43 -3.37
CA ILE A 118 15.47 -14.89 -2.29
C ILE A 118 14.97 -15.48 -0.98
N TYR A 119 15.61 -16.57 -0.59
CA TYR A 119 15.34 -17.26 0.66
C TYR A 119 16.33 -16.79 1.73
N PHE A 120 15.79 -16.30 2.84
CA PHE A 120 16.56 -16.14 4.08
C PHE A 120 16.29 -17.37 4.93
N TYR A 121 17.30 -18.21 5.15
CA TYR A 121 17.17 -19.45 5.91
C TYR A 121 16.04 -20.38 5.42
N LYS A 122 15.97 -20.63 4.10
CA LYS A 122 14.93 -21.46 3.44
C LYS A 122 13.50 -20.92 3.51
N LYS A 123 13.31 -19.66 3.93
CA LYS A 123 12.01 -18.98 3.99
C LYS A 123 12.00 -17.73 3.12
N ARG A 124 10.86 -17.43 2.49
CA ARG A 124 10.67 -16.15 1.78
C ARG A 124 10.64 -15.00 2.80
N LEU A 125 10.99 -13.78 2.38
CA LEU A 125 10.94 -12.62 3.28
C LEU A 125 9.55 -12.46 3.91
N LYS A 126 8.49 -12.72 3.13
CA LYS A 126 7.10 -12.68 3.62
C LYS A 126 6.75 -13.73 4.67
N GLU A 127 7.57 -14.75 4.86
CA GLU A 127 7.40 -15.82 5.86
C GLU A 127 8.19 -15.56 7.15
N LEU A 128 9.03 -14.52 7.15
CA LEU A 128 9.76 -14.07 8.33
C LEU A 128 8.86 -13.12 9.14
N PHE A 129 8.77 -13.37 10.45
CA PHE A 129 8.00 -12.55 11.38
C PHE A 129 8.48 -11.09 11.32
N LEU A 130 7.55 -10.14 11.21
CA LEU A 130 7.77 -8.68 11.10
C LEU A 130 8.43 -8.19 9.81
N ALA A 131 9.13 -9.04 9.07
CA ALA A 131 9.90 -8.61 7.91
C ALA A 131 8.99 -8.05 6.80
N LYS A 132 7.82 -8.68 6.60
CA LYS A 132 6.79 -8.21 5.66
C LYS A 132 6.30 -6.82 6.07
N GLU A 133 5.86 -6.68 7.31
CA GLU A 133 5.21 -5.47 7.82
C GLU A 133 6.17 -4.27 7.78
N PHE A 134 7.40 -4.46 8.26
CA PHE A 134 8.43 -3.41 8.24
C PHE A 134 8.87 -3.03 6.84
N SER A 135 9.04 -4.00 5.94
CA SER A 135 9.46 -3.74 4.55
C SER A 135 8.45 -2.89 3.80
N ILE A 136 7.17 -3.24 3.94
CA ILE A 136 6.06 -2.51 3.31
C ILE A 136 5.96 -1.11 3.94
N ALA A 137 5.95 -1.00 5.27
CA ALA A 137 5.87 0.27 5.97
C ALA A 137 7.03 1.23 5.64
N PHE A 138 8.25 0.71 5.53
CA PHE A 138 9.44 1.48 5.19
C PHE A 138 9.35 2.04 3.76
N SER A 139 8.95 1.20 2.81
CA SER A 139 8.74 1.62 1.42
C SER A 139 7.68 2.72 1.33
N TRP A 140 6.58 2.58 2.07
CA TRP A 140 5.53 3.59 2.17
C TRP A 140 6.03 4.90 2.77
N ALA A 141 6.79 4.84 3.85
CA ALA A 141 7.34 6.03 4.51
C ALA A 141 8.28 6.81 3.57
N LEU A 142 9.12 6.12 2.79
CA LEU A 142 9.98 6.80 1.81
C LEU A 142 9.17 7.50 0.72
N ILE A 143 8.14 6.83 0.18
CA ILE A 143 7.30 7.37 -0.89
C ILE A 143 6.42 8.53 -0.41
N THR A 144 5.95 8.50 0.83
CA THR A 144 5.03 9.52 1.37
C THR A 144 5.73 10.64 2.12
N ALA A 145 6.83 10.36 2.81
CA ALA A 145 7.51 11.35 3.66
C ALA A 145 8.72 12.02 3.01
N VAL A 146 9.42 11.33 2.10
CA VAL A 146 10.71 11.81 1.57
C VAL A 146 10.59 12.18 0.10
N LEU A 147 9.90 11.36 -0.69
CA LEU A 147 9.76 11.57 -2.13
C LEU A 147 9.06 12.90 -2.50
N PRO A 148 8.06 13.39 -1.76
CA PRO A 148 7.45 14.69 -2.07
C PRO A 148 8.30 15.89 -1.69
N PHE A 149 9.06 15.79 -0.61
CA PHE A 149 9.79 16.92 -0.04
C PHE A 149 11.23 17.00 -0.54
N LEU A 150 11.77 15.88 -1.05
CA LEU A 150 13.18 15.65 -1.37
C LEU A 150 14.15 16.09 -0.25
N GLN A 151 13.61 16.28 0.96
CA GLN A 151 14.26 16.71 2.17
C GLN A 151 13.82 15.74 3.26
N PHE A 152 14.82 15.14 3.91
CA PHE A 152 14.54 14.19 4.96
C PHE A 152 14.20 14.94 6.25
N ASN A 153 12.96 14.78 6.72
CA ASN A 153 12.57 15.14 8.08
C ASN A 153 12.32 13.84 8.85
N ALA A 154 13.18 13.55 9.83
CA ALA A 154 13.13 12.30 10.59
C ALA A 154 11.79 12.13 11.32
N LEU A 155 11.24 13.20 11.89
CA LEU A 155 9.98 13.15 12.64
C LEU A 155 8.81 12.82 11.71
N PHE A 156 8.74 13.50 10.57
CA PHE A 156 7.69 13.24 9.57
C PHE A 156 7.83 11.83 8.96
N PHE A 157 9.05 11.40 8.65
CA PHE A 157 9.32 10.04 8.20
C PHE A 157 8.86 8.98 9.21
N ILE A 158 9.22 9.13 10.48
CA ILE A 158 8.80 8.23 11.56
C ILE A 158 7.27 8.21 11.68
N SER A 159 6.62 9.36 11.53
CA SER A 159 5.16 9.48 11.55
C SER A 159 4.51 8.65 10.44
N CYS A 160 4.95 8.85 9.20
CA CYS A 160 4.46 8.12 8.03
C CYS A 160 4.79 6.63 8.10
N PHE A 161 5.96 6.27 8.64
CA PHE A 161 6.37 4.89 8.86
C PHE A 161 5.46 4.18 9.85
N ILE A 162 5.21 4.80 11.01
CA ILE A 162 4.30 4.26 12.01
C ILE A 162 2.91 4.10 11.39
N LEU A 163 2.38 5.13 10.72
CA LEU A 163 1.08 5.07 10.03
C LEU A 163 0.99 3.93 9.02
N ALA A 164 2.02 3.76 8.20
CA ALA A 164 2.06 2.68 7.22
C ALA A 164 2.13 1.31 7.90
N LEU A 165 2.92 1.17 8.97
CA LEU A 165 3.04 -0.07 9.73
C LEU A 165 1.70 -0.49 10.34
N ILE A 166 0.94 0.46 10.85
CA ILE A 166 -0.41 0.25 11.40
C ILE A 166 -1.35 -0.29 10.35
N ASN A 167 -1.37 0.38 9.20
CA ASN A 167 -2.23 -0.01 8.10
C ASN A 167 -1.89 -1.42 7.61
N VAL A 168 -0.61 -1.79 7.59
CA VAL A 168 -0.19 -3.16 7.23
C VAL A 168 -0.61 -4.17 8.29
N ILE A 169 -0.41 -3.88 9.57
CA ILE A 169 -0.85 -4.76 10.68
C ILE A 169 -2.36 -4.98 10.64
N PHE A 170 -3.12 -3.92 10.37
CA PHE A 170 -4.58 -3.99 10.24
C PHE A 170 -4.99 -4.86 9.04
N CYS A 171 -4.34 -4.70 7.88
CA CYS A 171 -4.60 -5.56 6.72
C CYS A 171 -4.25 -7.03 7.01
N ASP A 172 -3.16 -7.30 7.72
CA ASP A 172 -2.75 -8.66 8.10
C ASP A 172 -3.72 -9.31 9.09
N ASP A 173 -4.42 -8.53 9.92
CA ASP A 173 -5.49 -9.06 10.79
C ASP A 173 -6.73 -9.46 10.00
N LEU A 174 -7.09 -8.68 8.97
CA LEU A 174 -8.16 -9.05 8.03
C LEU A 174 -7.81 -10.31 7.22
N ASP A 175 -6.52 -10.49 6.87
CA ASP A 175 -6.03 -11.60 6.05
C ASP A 175 -5.58 -12.84 6.86
N LYS A 176 -5.82 -12.83 8.18
CA LYS A 176 -5.32 -13.82 9.14
C LYS A 176 -5.70 -15.27 8.81
N LEU A 177 -6.91 -15.51 8.29
CA LEU A 177 -7.40 -16.87 8.01
C LEU A 177 -6.61 -17.53 6.87
N GLY A 178 -6.38 -16.81 5.77
CA GLY A 178 -5.56 -17.26 4.65
C GLY A 178 -4.08 -17.36 5.01
N ASP A 179 -3.56 -16.37 5.74
CA ASP A 179 -2.16 -16.34 6.18
C ASP A 179 -1.82 -17.52 7.09
N SER A 180 -2.72 -17.86 8.02
CA SER A 180 -2.55 -19.01 8.91
C SER A 180 -2.53 -20.34 8.15
N LYS A 181 -3.41 -20.51 7.15
CA LYS A 181 -3.41 -21.70 6.28
C LYS A 181 -2.12 -21.83 5.46
N GLN A 182 -1.52 -20.71 5.06
CA GLN A 182 -0.25 -20.67 4.33
C GLN A 182 0.99 -20.66 5.26
N LYS A 183 0.80 -20.78 6.59
CA LYS A 183 1.87 -20.74 7.60
C LYS A 183 2.70 -19.43 7.57
N ILE A 184 2.07 -18.34 7.15
CA ILE A 184 2.66 -17.00 7.15
C ILE A 184 2.59 -16.46 8.59
N LYS A 185 3.74 -16.01 9.10
CA LYS A 185 3.87 -15.48 10.47
C LYS A 185 3.75 -13.95 10.45
N THR A 186 2.58 -13.44 10.76
CA THR A 186 2.33 -11.99 10.96
C THR A 186 2.13 -11.67 12.44
N ILE A 187 2.17 -10.38 12.79
CA ILE A 187 1.79 -9.91 14.15
C ILE A 187 0.39 -10.41 14.51
N ALA A 188 -0.55 -10.25 13.59
CA ALA A 188 -1.95 -10.62 13.80
C ALA A 188 -2.15 -12.12 14.06
N ASN A 189 -1.36 -12.98 13.42
CA ASN A 189 -1.44 -14.43 13.60
C ASN A 189 -0.70 -14.92 14.86
N THR A 190 0.31 -14.18 15.32
CA THR A 190 1.18 -14.58 16.44
C THR A 190 0.73 -14.02 17.80
N SER A 191 0.06 -12.86 17.83
CA SER A 191 -0.33 -12.19 19.08
C SER A 191 -1.78 -11.72 19.06
N GLN A 192 -2.72 -12.65 19.32
CA GLN A 192 -4.17 -12.38 19.30
C GLN A 192 -4.66 -11.31 20.30
N LYS A 193 -3.97 -11.12 21.42
CA LYS A 193 -4.42 -10.19 22.48
C LYS A 193 -3.97 -8.74 22.29
N ASN A 194 -2.96 -8.48 21.46
CA ASN A 194 -2.28 -7.18 21.43
C ASN A 194 -2.61 -6.33 20.20
N THR A 195 -3.28 -6.88 19.17
CA THR A 195 -3.66 -6.16 17.95
C THR A 195 -4.49 -4.89 18.20
N PRO A 196 -5.57 -4.91 19.02
CA PRO A 196 -6.35 -3.68 19.27
C PRO A 196 -5.57 -2.63 20.06
N ILE A 197 -4.66 -3.05 20.95
CA ILE A 197 -3.78 -2.14 21.70
C ILE A 197 -2.75 -1.51 20.77
N ALA A 198 -2.15 -2.30 19.88
CA ALA A 198 -1.26 -1.83 18.85
C ALA A 198 -1.96 -0.80 17.97
N ILE A 199 -3.15 -1.10 17.43
CA ILE A 199 -3.97 -0.17 16.64
C ILE A 199 -4.33 1.11 17.43
N GLY A 200 -4.69 0.99 18.71
CA GLY A 200 -5.03 2.13 19.57
C GLY A 200 -3.86 3.09 19.82
N LEU A 201 -2.69 2.55 20.20
CA LEU A 201 -1.45 3.33 20.40
C LEU A 201 -1.01 4.05 19.12
N CYS A 202 -1.30 3.40 18.02
CA CYS A 202 -0.95 3.80 16.69
C CYS A 202 -1.82 4.93 16.15
N ILE A 203 -3.14 4.85 16.37
CA ILE A 203 -4.06 5.97 16.15
C ILE A 203 -3.64 7.16 17.00
N LEU A 204 -3.35 6.93 18.30
CA LEU A 204 -2.91 7.98 19.21
C LEU A 204 -1.61 8.66 18.75
N LEU A 205 -0.59 7.89 18.35
CA LEU A 205 0.66 8.42 17.80
C LEU A 205 0.41 9.21 16.53
N SER A 206 -0.44 8.70 15.66
CA SER A 206 -0.74 9.31 14.37
C SER A 206 -1.52 10.65 14.53
N VAL A 207 -2.44 10.73 15.49
CA VAL A 207 -3.10 11.97 15.93
C VAL A 207 -2.10 12.94 16.59
N THR A 208 -1.18 12.43 17.39
CA THR A 208 -0.13 13.25 18.02
C THR A 208 0.77 13.89 16.94
N PHE A 209 1.16 13.13 15.92
CA PHE A 209 1.93 13.64 14.78
C PHE A 209 1.13 14.60 13.89
N PHE A 210 -0.19 14.41 13.77
CA PHE A 210 -1.10 15.36 13.14
C PHE A 210 -1.06 16.71 13.84
N PHE A 211 -1.14 16.76 15.18
CA PHE A 211 -1.06 18.01 15.93
C PHE A 211 0.33 18.66 15.91
N ILE A 212 1.41 17.87 15.85
CA ILE A 212 2.79 18.40 15.81
C ILE A 212 3.13 19.03 14.44
N ASN A 213 2.60 18.50 13.34
CA ASN A 213 2.94 18.95 11.97
C ASN A 213 1.94 19.95 11.37
N MET A 214 0.92 20.37 12.12
CA MET A 214 -0.16 21.22 11.63
C MET A 214 0.25 22.69 11.44
N LYS A 215 0.81 22.97 10.26
CA LYS A 215 0.36 24.11 9.44
C LYS A 215 -0.23 23.61 8.11
N GLY A 216 -1.23 22.71 8.14
CA GLY A 216 -2.18 22.54 7.02
C GLY A 216 -2.49 21.11 6.51
N PHE A 217 -2.03 20.06 7.18
CA PHE A 217 -2.20 18.66 6.75
C PHE A 217 -3.58 18.05 7.09
N SER A 218 -4.72 18.66 6.71
CA SER A 218 -6.04 18.25 7.22
C SER A 218 -6.83 17.27 6.34
N LEU A 219 -6.88 17.45 5.02
CA LEU A 219 -7.87 16.75 4.18
C LEU A 219 -7.46 15.32 3.79
N ALA A 220 -6.22 15.09 3.38
CA ALA A 220 -5.74 13.76 2.97
C ALA A 220 -5.73 12.76 4.15
N TYR A 221 -5.50 13.26 5.36
CA TYR A 221 -5.44 12.48 6.58
C TYR A 221 -6.82 12.01 7.04
N ILE A 222 -7.82 12.90 6.96
CA ILE A 222 -9.23 12.57 7.20
C ILE A 222 -9.71 11.52 6.19
N HIS A 223 -9.33 11.64 4.91
CA HIS A 223 -9.66 10.63 3.90
C HIS A 223 -9.08 9.25 4.21
N LEU A 224 -7.84 9.18 4.72
CA LEU A 224 -7.21 7.92 5.13
C LEU A 224 -7.95 7.28 6.31
N LEU A 225 -8.28 8.05 7.34
CA LEU A 225 -9.01 7.56 8.51
C LEU A 225 -10.43 7.10 8.14
N ILE A 226 -11.13 7.87 7.30
CA ILE A 226 -12.46 7.51 6.79
C ILE A 226 -12.39 6.23 5.94
N ALA A 227 -11.43 6.13 5.03
CA ALA A 227 -11.26 4.95 4.19
C ALA A 227 -10.92 3.70 5.03
N GLN A 228 -10.14 3.84 6.10
CA GLN A 228 -9.82 2.76 7.04
C GLN A 228 -11.03 2.35 7.87
N TYR A 229 -11.79 3.31 8.41
CA TYR A 229 -13.04 3.04 9.15
C TYR A 229 -14.07 2.30 8.30
N PHE A 230 -14.27 2.72 7.05
CA PHE A 230 -15.21 2.04 6.14
C PHE A 230 -14.72 0.66 5.71
N ARG A 231 -13.41 0.44 5.54
CA ARG A 231 -12.85 -0.89 5.25
C ARG A 231 -13.01 -1.85 6.44
N ALA A 232 -12.93 -1.35 7.67
CA ALA A 232 -13.18 -2.14 8.87
C ALA A 232 -14.64 -2.60 8.99
N ASN A 233 -15.58 -1.81 8.47
CA ASN A 233 -17.03 -2.04 8.57
C ASN A 233 -17.68 -2.56 7.28
N SER A 234 -16.93 -2.78 6.20
CA SER A 234 -17.48 -3.20 4.89
C SER A 234 -17.94 -4.65 4.82
N THR A 235 -17.84 -5.43 5.90
CA THR A 235 -18.59 -6.68 6.04
C THR A 235 -20.09 -6.45 6.28
N GLN A 236 -20.51 -5.20 6.57
CA GLN A 236 -21.88 -4.87 6.97
C GLN A 236 -22.62 -3.89 6.04
N TYR A 237 -21.94 -3.22 5.09
CA TYR A 237 -22.57 -2.22 4.20
C TYR A 237 -22.18 -2.38 2.74
N ASP A 238 -23.18 -2.27 1.86
CA ASP A 238 -23.05 -2.31 0.41
C ASP A 238 -22.20 -1.12 -0.10
N LEU A 239 -21.00 -1.43 -0.60
CA LEU A 239 -20.02 -0.46 -1.14
C LEU A 239 -20.58 0.41 -2.29
N ALA A 240 -21.75 0.06 -2.84
CA ALA A 240 -22.44 0.80 -3.89
C ALA A 240 -23.10 2.11 -3.40
N LEU A 241 -23.47 2.21 -2.13
CA LEU A 241 -24.16 3.38 -1.56
C LEU A 241 -23.23 4.55 -1.21
N ILE A 242 -21.93 4.29 -1.07
CA ILE A 242 -20.97 5.24 -0.44
C ILE A 242 -20.11 5.97 -1.49
N TRP A 243 -20.01 5.43 -2.71
CA TRP A 243 -19.20 5.98 -3.81
C TRP A 243 -19.50 7.45 -4.18
N PRO A 244 -20.76 7.95 -4.15
CA PRO A 244 -21.04 9.36 -4.49
C PRO A 244 -20.48 10.37 -3.50
N ILE A 245 -20.14 9.95 -2.27
CA ILE A 245 -19.66 10.82 -1.20
C ILE A 245 -18.13 10.99 -1.27
N ILE A 246 -17.43 10.00 -1.81
CA ILE A 246 -15.96 9.98 -1.94
C ILE A 246 -15.50 10.54 -3.29
N ALA A 247 -16.37 10.53 -4.30
CA ALA A 247 -16.02 10.87 -5.69
C ALA A 247 -15.92 12.36 -6.08
N PRO A 248 -16.40 13.39 -5.34
CA PRO A 248 -16.39 14.75 -5.90
C PRO A 248 -15.20 15.63 -5.48
N PHE A 249 -14.10 15.10 -4.92
CA PHE A 249 -12.93 15.91 -4.55
C PHE A 249 -11.60 15.24 -4.88
#